data_AF-X1PYT7-F1
#
_entry.id   AF-X1PYT7-F1
#
_cell.length_a   1.000
_cell.length_b   1.000
_cell.length_c   1.000
_cell.angle_alpha   90.00
_cell.angle_beta   90.00
_cell.angle_gamma   90.00
#
_symmetry.space_group_name_H-M   'P 1'
#
loop_
_entity.id
_entity.type
_entity.pdbx_description
1 polymer ?
#
loop_
_entity_poly.entity_id
_entity_poly.type
_entity_poly.pdbx_seq_one_letter_code
_entity_poly.pdbx_strand_id
1 'polypeptide(L)' 'MIKCSFCEAIIENTEKLPEGWGRAKLQVPSVETVDITFCPLHRKEAEEKLDVAFTKAHPLNR' A
#
# COMPACT_ATOMS: atom_id res chain seq x y z
N MET A 1 -5.89 13.54 7.08
CA MET A 1 -5.85 13.56 5.60
C MET A 1 -5.36 12.21 5.11
N ILE A 2 -5.92 11.70 4.02
CA ILE A 2 -5.46 10.43 3.41
C ILE A 2 -4.82 10.79 2.07
N LYS A 3 -3.56 10.40 1.87
CA LYS A 3 -2.82 10.66 0.62
C LYS A 3 -2.48 9.36 -0.08
N CYS A 4 -2.64 9.32 -1.40
CA CYS A 4 -2.15 8.22 -2.20
C CYS A 4 -0.61 8.20 -2.20
N SER A 5 -0.02 7.04 -1.98
CA SER A 5 1.44 6.85 -2.00
C SER A 5 2.04 6.87 -3.41
N PHE A 6 1.22 6.87 -4.46
CA PHE A 6 1.63 6.77 -5.86
C PHE A 6 1.34 8.03 -6.69
N CYS A 7 0.37 8.85 -6.26
CA CYS A 7 0.03 10.09 -6.94
C CYS A 7 -0.25 11.22 -5.95
N GLU A 8 -0.53 12.42 -6.46
CA GLU A 8 -0.84 13.59 -5.65
C GLU A 8 -2.30 13.63 -5.15
N ALA A 9 -3.07 12.55 -5.35
CA ALA A 9 -4.42 12.46 -4.83
C ALA A 9 -4.40 12.51 -3.29
N ILE A 10 -5.08 13.51 -2.74
CA ILE A 10 -5.25 13.73 -1.31
C ILE A 10 -6.75 13.84 -1.05
N ILE A 11 -7.21 13.18 0.00
CA ILE A 11 -8.56 13.29 0.50
C ILE A 11 -8.50 14.04 1.82
N GLU A 12 -9.06 15.23 1.81
CA GLU A 12 -9.21 16.07 2.98
C GLU A 12 -10.53 15.73 3.68
N ASN A 13 -10.57 15.82 5.02
CA ASN A 13 -11.80 15.68 5.81
C ASN A 13 -12.48 14.28 5.78
N THR A 14 -11.70 13.23 6.00
CA THR A 14 -12.18 11.84 6.00
C THR A 14 -11.76 11.13 7.28
N GLU A 15 -12.73 10.61 8.03
CA GLU A 15 -12.52 9.61 9.08
C GLU A 15 -12.38 8.18 8.51
N LYS A 16 -12.83 7.95 7.27
CA LYS A 16 -12.88 6.63 6.61
C LYS A 16 -12.42 6.70 5.15
N LEU A 17 -11.68 5.69 4.72
CA LEU A 17 -11.29 5.52 3.31
C LEU A 17 -12.53 5.58 2.40
N PRO A 18 -12.55 6.45 1.38
CA PRO A 18 -13.65 6.52 0.45
C PRO A 18 -13.68 5.29 -0.45
N GLU A 19 -14.82 5.11 -1.13
CA GLU A 19 -15.05 3.95 -1.97
C GLU A 19 -13.98 3.82 -3.06
N GLY A 20 -13.48 2.59 -3.24
CA GLY A 20 -12.42 2.27 -4.20
C GLY A 20 -11.00 2.59 -3.74
N TRP A 21 -10.82 3.32 -2.64
CA TRP A 21 -9.49 3.47 -2.03
C TRP A 21 -9.13 2.26 -1.18
N GLY A 22 -7.86 1.88 -1.22
CA GLY A 22 -7.32 0.79 -0.44
C GLY A 22 -6.17 1.25 0.42
N ARG A 23 -6.01 0.61 1.58
CA ARG A 23 -4.79 0.70 2.38
C ARG A 23 -4.26 -0.71 2.57
N ALA A 24 -2.98 -0.89 2.30
CA ALA A 24 -2.29 -2.14 2.53
C ALA A 24 -1.15 -1.91 3.51
N LYS A 25 -1.10 -2.76 4.52
CA LYS A 25 -0.06 -2.76 5.52
C LYS A 25 0.56 -4.15 5.59
N LEU A 26 1.85 -4.22 5.32
CA LEU A 26 2.64 -5.43 5.46
C LEU A 26 3.68 -5.17 6.55
N GLN A 27 3.61 -5.97 7.61
CA GLN A 27 4.57 -5.93 8.72
C GLN A 27 5.22 -7.30 8.80
N VAL A 28 6.47 -7.41 8.32
CA VAL A 28 7.25 -8.64 8.44
C VAL A 28 8.38 -8.43 9.45
N PRO A 29 8.55 -9.34 10.43
CA PRO A 29 9.68 -9.29 11.36
C PRO A 29 10.99 -9.28 10.57
N SER A 30 11.91 -8.37 10.92
CA SER A 30 13.22 -8.18 10.26
C SER A 30 13.22 -7.54 8.87
N VAL A 31 12.08 -7.05 8.37
CA VAL A 31 11.98 -6.35 7.08
C VAL A 31 11.31 -5.00 7.28
N GLU A 32 11.54 -4.06 6.36
CA GLU A 32 10.87 -2.76 6.38
C GLU A 32 9.34 -2.92 6.36
N THR A 33 8.67 -2.23 7.28
CA THR A 33 7.21 -2.18 7.32
C THR A 33 6.70 -1.37 6.14
N VAL A 34 5.85 -1.97 5.31
CA VAL A 34 5.20 -1.28 4.21
C VAL A 34 3.82 -0.85 4.67
N ASP A 35 3.57 0.46 4.71
CA ASP A 35 2.24 1.03 4.91
C ASP A 35 1.96 1.98 3.74
N ILE A 36 1.12 1.52 2.81
CA ILE A 36 0.77 2.30 1.61
C ILE A 36 -0.73 2.48 1.53
N THR A 37 -1.13 3.67 1.10
CA THR A 37 -2.52 3.98 0.78
C THR A 37 -2.59 4.30 -0.70
N PHE A 38 -3.56 3.74 -1.41
CA PHE A 38 -3.67 3.88 -2.85
C PHE A 38 -5.10 4.24 -3.25
N CYS A 39 -5.20 5.11 -4.26
CA CYS A 39 -6.46 5.44 -4.89
C CYS A 39 -6.84 4.32 -5.88
N PRO A 40 -8.11 4.25 -6.34
CA PRO A 40 -8.58 3.17 -7.21
C PRO A 40 -7.77 3.02 -8.50
N LEU A 41 -7.15 4.09 -8.99
CA LEU A 41 -6.32 4.08 -10.20
C LEU A 41 -4.97 3.37 -9.98
N HIS A 42 -4.40 3.43 -8.78
CA HIS A 42 -3.07 2.89 -8.46
C HIS A 42 -3.15 1.58 -7.67
N ARG A 43 -4.28 0.87 -7.76
CA ARG A 43 -4.48 -0.43 -7.11
C ARG A 43 -3.44 -1.46 -7.59
N LYS A 44 -3.21 -1.52 -8.90
CA LYS A 44 -2.26 -2.47 -9.50
C LYS A 44 -0.81 -2.21 -9.04
N GLU A 45 -0.40 -0.94 -9.02
CA GLU A 45 0.94 -0.55 -8.53
C GLU A 45 1.12 -0.86 -7.04
N ALA A 46 0.06 -0.71 -6.25
CA ALA A 46 0.07 -1.11 -4.85
C ALA A 46 0.24 -2.62 -4.69
N GLU A 47 -0.48 -3.42 -5.48
CA GLU A 47 -0.33 -4.88 -5.50
C GLU A 47 1.09 -5.30 -5.87
N GLU A 48 1.68 -4.71 -6.92
CA GLU A 48 3.06 -5.00 -7.33
C GLU A 48 4.08 -4.62 -6.25
N LYS A 49 3.90 -3.46 -5.60
CA LYS A 49 4.79 -3.02 -4.52
C LYS A 49 4.71 -3.93 -3.29
N LEU A 50 3.51 -4.42 -2.98
CA LEU A 50 3.31 -5.39 -1.89
C LEU A 50 3.92 -6.74 -2.24
N ASP A 51 3.77 -7.21 -3.47
CA ASP A 51 4.35 -8.47 -3.94
C ASP A 51 5.89 -8.46 -3.89
N VAL A 52 6.50 -7.35 -4.33
CA VAL A 52 7.95 -7.13 -4.20
C VAL A 52 8.38 -7.10 -2.74
N ALA A 53 7.64 -6.38 -1.88
CA ALA A 53 7.94 -6.32 -0.46
C ALA A 53 7.82 -7.70 0.21
N PHE A 54 6.80 -8.48 -0.17
CA PHE A 54 6.56 -9.83 0.32
C PHE A 54 7.66 -10.79 -0.14
N THR A 55 8.07 -10.72 -1.42
CA THR A 55 9.17 -11.53 -1.97
C THR A 55 10.50 -11.23 -1.28
N LYS A 56 10.80 -9.94 -1.05
CA LYS A 56 11.99 -9.54 -0.27
C LYS A 56 11.93 -10.05 1.16
N ALA A 57 10.73 -10.10 1.73
CA ALA A 57 10.52 -10.55 3.09
C ALA A 57 10.58 -12.07 3.25
N HIS A 58 10.27 -12.81 2.19
CA HIS A 58 10.32 -14.27 2.14
C HIS A 58 11.17 -14.77 0.96
N PRO A 59 12.50 -14.59 0.98
CA PRO A 59 13.38 -15.00 -0.12
C PRO A 59 13.55 -16.53 -0.28
N LEU A 60 12.90 -17.34 0.55
CA LEU A 60 13.12 -18.79 0.65
C LEU A 60 12.05 -19.69 -0.01
N ASN A 61 11.06 -19.11 -0.71
CA ASN A 61 10.06 -19.90 -1.45
C ASN A 61 10.26 -19.81 -2.97
N ARG A 62 11.48 -20.14 -3.43
CA ARG A 62 11.73 -20.36 -4.86
C ARG A 62 12.51 -21.65 -5.08
#